data_AF-A0A2D5ZB69-F1
#
_entry.id   AF-A0A2D5ZB69-F1
#
_cell.length_a   1.000
_cell.length_b   1.000
_cell.length_c   1.000
_cell.angle_alpha   90.00
_cell.angle_beta   90.00
_cell.angle_gamma   90.00
#
_symmetry.space_group_name_H-M   'P 1'
#
loop_
_entity.id
_entity.type
_entity.pdbx_description
1 polymer ?
#
loop_
_entity_poly.entity_id
_entity_poly.type
_entity_poly.pdbx_seq_one_letter_code
_entity_poly.pdbx_strand_id
1 'polypeptide(L)'
;MASTEPNLSAPIASGTRGGGQQHLLLLAPPLLTLLLAQLLFSLAFHGATDYLDVVWRQVGASSPGDDLLIREATARFAWLGSAMLYFVAALYAIVSCAAFLFRGLSGRQRSTAFAACAVLCAAGLCLLFLQSRGAGAQRVVIFDFTWRSLQAFPGGLSPIFLDAVRSILLIINALAVIAPLFILVATCCTAARPPDAPEDEAAHVADRLRHLKELSTTAVVMMVAGVLHMGAWLQWTAGLVADADHARRIAALAVAITSYWGTSFSLLAAVFFLPPALLMRGRAAAAMRERGDGAVEVRRWLGDHGFATSPGQYLARAAMILAPLVAAPVADWVSKLG
;
A
#
# COMPACT_ATOMS: atom_id res chain seq x y z
N MET A 1 5.00 -61.34 8.43
CA MET A 1 5.23 -60.06 7.73
C MET A 1 4.95 -58.95 8.72
N ALA A 2 6.00 -58.38 9.32
CA ALA A 2 5.89 -57.30 10.30
C ALA A 2 5.87 -55.96 9.56
N SER A 3 4.78 -55.21 9.68
CA SER A 3 4.64 -53.85 9.16
C SER A 3 5.34 -52.89 10.11
N THR A 4 6.54 -52.46 9.75
CA THR A 4 7.23 -51.33 10.37
C THR A 4 6.49 -50.04 10.02
N GLU A 5 5.66 -49.55 10.94
CA GLU A 5 5.14 -48.19 10.86
C GLU A 5 6.28 -47.18 11.04
N PRO A 6 6.39 -46.15 10.18
CA PRO A 6 7.41 -45.13 10.32
C PRO A 6 7.14 -44.29 11.58
N ASN A 7 8.03 -44.44 12.55
CA ASN A 7 8.00 -43.69 13.80
C ASN A 7 8.34 -42.21 13.53
N LEU A 8 7.31 -41.40 13.25
CA LEU A 8 7.39 -39.96 12.99
C LEU A 8 7.52 -39.10 14.26
N SER A 9 7.67 -39.70 15.44
CA SER A 9 7.85 -38.96 16.70
C SER A 9 9.33 -38.63 16.96
N ALA A 10 9.99 -37.96 16.02
CA ALA A 10 11.24 -37.27 16.34
C ALA A 10 10.89 -35.96 17.06
N PRO A 11 11.25 -35.78 18.34
CA PRO A 11 11.01 -34.53 19.05
C PRO A 11 11.85 -33.43 18.38
N ILE A 12 11.18 -32.46 17.78
CA ILE A 12 11.82 -31.24 17.28
C ILE A 12 12.39 -30.53 18.51
N ALA A 13 13.71 -30.56 18.66
CA ALA A 13 14.43 -29.98 19.80
C ALA A 13 14.01 -28.51 20.00
N SER A 14 13.26 -28.24 21.07
CA SER A 14 12.69 -26.95 21.43
C SER A 14 13.69 -26.01 22.10
N GLY A 15 14.95 -26.05 21.66
CA GLY A 15 16.07 -25.37 22.30
C GLY A 15 16.65 -24.26 21.43
N THR A 16 15.90 -23.20 21.13
CA THR A 16 16.54 -21.96 20.66
C THR A 16 15.89 -20.72 21.26
N ARG A 17 16.64 -20.01 22.11
CA ARG A 17 16.41 -18.62 22.57
C ARG A 17 16.47 -17.58 21.43
N GLY A 18 16.21 -17.98 20.18
CA GLY A 18 16.36 -17.16 18.96
C GLY A 18 15.05 -16.55 18.41
N GLY A 19 13.94 -16.65 19.15
CA GLY A 19 12.60 -16.29 18.63
C GLY A 19 12.42 -14.82 18.19
N GLY A 20 13.27 -13.90 18.66
CA GLY A 20 13.11 -12.48 18.36
C GLY A 20 13.36 -12.08 16.90
N GLN A 21 14.17 -12.84 16.15
CA GLN A 21 14.59 -12.43 14.79
C GLN A 21 13.74 -13.02 13.67
N GLN A 22 13.00 -14.12 13.91
CA GLN A 22 12.21 -14.78 12.86
C GLN A 22 11.09 -13.89 12.29
N HIS A 23 10.58 -12.93 13.07
CA HIS A 23 9.54 -12.02 12.62
C HIS A 23 10.05 -10.97 11.62
N LEU A 24 11.35 -10.66 11.63
CA LEU A 24 11.97 -9.77 10.65
C LEU A 24 12.06 -10.42 9.27
N LEU A 25 12.11 -11.75 9.19
CA LEU A 25 12.06 -12.46 7.90
C LEU A 25 10.72 -12.25 7.17
N LEU A 26 9.65 -11.93 7.89
CA LEU A 26 8.35 -11.58 7.29
C LEU A 26 8.35 -10.21 6.60
N LEU A 27 9.37 -9.38 6.84
CA LEU A 27 9.56 -8.10 6.13
C LEU A 27 10.16 -8.30 4.75
N ALA A 28 10.90 -9.39 4.51
CA ALA A 28 11.63 -9.56 3.27
C ALA A 28 10.70 -9.68 2.04
N PRO A 29 9.62 -10.50 2.05
CA PRO A 29 8.73 -10.59 0.90
C PRO A 29 8.11 -9.26 0.45
N PRO A 30 7.45 -8.44 1.31
CA PRO A 30 6.86 -7.18 0.87
C PRO A 30 7.91 -6.16 0.39
N LEU A 31 9.09 -6.11 1.04
CA LEU A 31 10.17 -5.23 0.60
C LEU A 31 10.71 -5.65 -0.78
N LEU A 32 10.88 -6.95 -1.03
CA LEU A 32 11.30 -7.46 -2.34
C LEU A 32 10.25 -7.19 -3.41
N THR A 33 8.95 -7.36 -3.11
CA THR A 33 7.87 -7.00 -4.03
C THR A 33 7.87 -5.52 -4.37
N LEU A 34 8.06 -4.65 -3.37
CA LEU A 34 8.17 -3.21 -3.60
C LEU A 34 9.39 -2.88 -4.47
N LEU A 35 10.58 -3.40 -4.15
CA LEU A 35 11.80 -3.19 -4.92
C LEU A 35 11.64 -3.67 -6.38
N LEU A 36 11.04 -4.84 -6.59
CA LEU A 36 10.77 -5.36 -7.92
C LEU A 36 9.82 -4.45 -8.70
N ALA A 37 8.75 -3.94 -8.08
CA ALA A 37 7.86 -2.97 -8.72
C ALA A 37 8.62 -1.68 -9.07
N GLN A 38 9.43 -1.13 -8.16
CA GLN A 38 10.21 0.08 -8.47
C GLN A 38 11.19 -0.13 -9.62
N LEU A 39 11.85 -1.29 -9.68
CA LEU A 39 12.77 -1.65 -10.75
C LEU A 39 12.05 -1.80 -12.09
N LEU A 40 10.96 -2.58 -12.13
CA LEU A 40 10.18 -2.80 -13.35
C LEU A 40 9.59 -1.49 -13.89
N PHE A 41 9.10 -0.61 -13.02
CA PHE A 41 8.65 0.72 -13.41
C PHE A 41 9.79 1.53 -14.02
N SER A 42 10.96 1.52 -13.39
CA SER A 42 12.13 2.27 -13.86
C SER A 42 12.65 1.77 -15.21
N LEU A 43 12.60 0.46 -15.44
CA LEU A 43 12.97 -0.14 -16.73
C LEU A 43 11.97 0.20 -17.83
N ALA A 44 10.66 0.10 -17.54
CA ALA A 44 9.60 0.41 -18.49
C ALA A 44 9.61 1.88 -18.96
N PHE A 45 10.07 2.79 -18.10
CA PHE A 45 10.12 4.23 -18.36
C PHE A 45 11.54 4.76 -18.52
N HIS A 46 12.50 3.89 -18.83
CA HIS A 46 13.83 4.34 -19.20
C HIS A 46 13.77 5.16 -20.49
N GLY A 47 14.34 6.38 -20.49
CA GLY A 47 14.23 7.29 -21.64
C GLY A 47 12.88 8.01 -21.76
N ALA A 48 12.06 8.02 -20.71
CA ALA A 48 10.73 8.64 -20.76
C ALA A 48 10.72 10.14 -21.07
N THR A 49 11.84 10.83 -20.87
CA THR A 49 11.97 12.28 -21.10
C THR A 49 11.52 12.69 -22.50
N ASP A 50 11.85 11.91 -23.52
CA ASP A 50 11.67 12.31 -24.91
C ASP A 50 10.20 12.40 -25.31
N TYR A 51 9.37 11.46 -24.84
CA TYR A 51 7.93 11.51 -25.09
C TYR A 51 7.22 12.51 -24.17
N LEU A 52 7.74 12.77 -22.97
CA LEU A 52 7.21 13.79 -22.07
C LEU A 52 7.41 15.21 -22.60
N ASP A 53 8.53 15.46 -23.27
CA ASP A 53 8.78 16.73 -23.96
C ASP A 53 7.77 17.01 -25.08
N VAL A 54 7.23 15.95 -25.71
CA VAL A 54 6.12 16.10 -26.67
C VAL A 54 4.86 16.58 -25.95
N VAL A 55 4.53 15.98 -24.80
CA VAL A 55 3.35 16.36 -24.02
C VAL A 55 3.46 17.81 -23.53
N TRP A 56 4.60 18.21 -22.97
CA TRP A 56 4.79 19.57 -22.46
C TRP A 56 4.70 20.63 -23.55
N ARG A 57 5.20 20.35 -24.75
CA ARG A 57 5.04 21.25 -25.91
C ARG A 57 3.58 21.42 -26.30
N GLN A 58 2.77 20.37 -26.24
CA GLN A 58 1.34 20.45 -26.54
C GLN A 58 0.55 21.25 -25.49
N VAL A 59 0.90 21.10 -24.21
CA VAL A 59 0.33 21.95 -23.15
C VAL A 59 0.66 23.42 -23.39
N GLY A 60 1.93 23.74 -23.67
CA GLY A 60 2.37 25.11 -23.92
C GLY A 60 1.82 25.75 -25.20
N ALA A 61 1.44 24.94 -26.20
CA ALA A 61 0.84 25.42 -27.45
C ALA A 61 -0.68 25.69 -27.34
N SER A 62 -1.31 25.33 -26.21
CA SER A 62 -2.75 25.47 -26.03
C SER A 62 -3.16 26.94 -25.82
N SER A 63 -4.16 27.44 -26.55
CA SER A 63 -4.73 28.76 -26.28
C SER A 63 -5.81 28.67 -25.20
N PRO A 64 -5.76 29.47 -24.11
CA PRO A 64 -6.73 29.38 -23.03
C PRO A 64 -8.07 30.00 -23.44
N GLY A 65 -8.99 29.16 -23.91
CA GLY A 65 -10.42 29.46 -23.99
C GLY A 65 -11.15 29.05 -22.70
N ASP A 66 -12.40 29.52 -22.54
CA ASP A 66 -13.22 29.26 -21.35
C ASP A 66 -13.35 27.76 -21.02
N ASP A 67 -13.56 26.92 -22.05
CA ASP A 67 -13.65 25.47 -21.90
C ASP A 67 -12.38 24.84 -21.30
N LEU A 68 -11.21 25.39 -21.61
CA LEU A 68 -9.94 24.88 -21.09
C LEU A 68 -9.77 25.27 -19.62
N LEU A 69 -10.16 26.48 -19.24
CA LEU A 69 -10.13 26.96 -17.85
C LEU A 69 -11.09 26.15 -16.97
N ILE A 70 -12.28 25.82 -17.48
CA ILE A 70 -13.25 24.97 -16.77
C ILE A 70 -12.70 23.55 -16.57
N ARG A 71 -12.08 22.96 -17.61
CA ARG A 71 -11.42 21.65 -17.52
C ARG A 71 -10.28 21.63 -16.50
N GLU A 72 -9.42 22.65 -16.52
CA GLU A 72 -8.34 22.80 -15.56
C GLU A 72 -8.88 22.89 -14.13
N ALA A 73 -9.86 23.77 -13.89
CA ALA A 73 -10.47 23.95 -12.57
C ALA A 73 -11.10 22.66 -12.06
N THR A 74 -11.79 21.92 -12.93
CA THR A 74 -12.40 20.62 -12.60
C THR A 74 -11.34 19.61 -12.16
N ALA A 75 -10.25 19.49 -12.93
CA ALA A 75 -9.17 18.58 -12.60
C ALA A 75 -8.42 18.96 -11.31
N ARG A 76 -8.25 20.27 -11.07
CA ARG A 76 -7.71 20.81 -9.82
C ARG A 76 -8.54 20.41 -8.60
N PHE A 77 -9.86 20.57 -8.66
CA PHE A 77 -10.74 20.20 -7.56
C PHE A 77 -10.80 18.68 -7.35
N ALA A 78 -10.78 17.89 -8.42
CA ALA A 78 -10.66 16.44 -8.33
C ALA A 78 -9.36 16.01 -7.62
N TRP A 79 -8.23 16.61 -8.00
CA TRP A 79 -6.95 16.39 -7.32
C TRP A 79 -7.00 16.80 -5.85
N LEU A 80 -7.53 17.97 -5.52
CA LEU A 80 -7.62 18.44 -4.14
C LEU A 80 -8.51 17.54 -3.27
N GLY A 81 -9.66 17.09 -3.80
CA GLY A 81 -10.52 16.12 -3.12
C GLY A 81 -9.80 14.79 -2.86
N SER A 82 -9.04 14.30 -3.84
CA SER A 82 -8.23 13.09 -3.69
C SER A 82 -7.10 13.25 -2.67
N ALA A 83 -6.46 14.43 -2.60
CA ALA A 83 -5.42 14.75 -1.63
C ALA A 83 -5.97 14.76 -0.21
N MET A 84 -7.16 15.34 -0.01
CA MET A 84 -7.86 15.32 1.27
C MET A 84 -8.19 13.88 1.71
N LEU A 85 -8.73 13.05 0.81
CA LEU A 85 -8.98 11.64 1.07
C LEU A 85 -7.69 10.92 1.49
N TYR A 86 -6.59 11.16 0.78
CA TYR A 86 -5.29 10.59 1.10
C TYR A 86 -4.79 11.00 2.48
N PHE A 87 -4.88 12.29 2.84
CA PHE A 87 -4.48 12.76 4.16
C PHE A 87 -5.27 12.07 5.28
N VAL A 88 -6.59 11.96 5.13
CA VAL A 88 -7.44 11.29 6.11
C VAL A 88 -7.05 9.81 6.24
N ALA A 89 -6.87 9.10 5.12
CA ALA A 89 -6.47 7.71 5.12
C ALA A 89 -5.09 7.49 5.77
N ALA A 90 -4.11 8.34 5.47
CA ALA A 90 -2.76 8.26 6.00
C ALA A 90 -2.72 8.52 7.52
N LEU A 91 -3.40 9.58 7.97
CA LEU A 91 -3.47 9.93 9.39
C LEU A 91 -4.22 8.84 10.17
N TYR A 92 -5.35 8.36 9.64
CA TYR A 92 -6.08 7.24 10.23
C TYR A 92 -5.19 5.99 10.36
N ALA A 93 -4.42 5.65 9.33
CA ALA A 93 -3.51 4.51 9.36
C ALA A 93 -2.42 4.66 10.42
N ILE A 94 -1.77 5.83 10.50
CA ILE A 94 -0.74 6.12 11.51
C ILE A 94 -1.33 6.03 12.91
N VAL A 95 -2.45 6.72 13.17
CA VAL A 95 -3.08 6.78 14.51
C VAL A 95 -3.59 5.41 14.95
N SER A 96 -4.27 4.67 14.08
CA SER A 96 -4.80 3.33 14.42
C SER A 96 -3.67 2.34 14.70
N CYS A 97 -2.62 2.32 13.87
CA CYS A 97 -1.44 1.48 14.08
C CYS A 97 -0.69 1.88 15.36
N ALA A 98 -0.51 3.17 15.63
CA ALA A 98 0.13 3.65 16.84
C ALA A 98 -0.67 3.29 18.10
N ALA A 99 -2.00 3.43 18.06
CA ALA A 99 -2.88 3.04 19.16
C ALA A 99 -2.83 1.54 19.42
N PHE A 100 -2.82 0.72 18.35
CA PHE A 100 -2.63 -0.72 18.44
C PHE A 100 -1.29 -1.07 19.12
N LEU A 101 -0.18 -0.50 18.64
CA LEU A 101 1.15 -0.72 19.23
C LEU A 101 1.21 -0.26 20.69
N PHE A 102 0.51 0.82 21.05
CA PHE A 102 0.53 1.36 22.40
C PHE A 102 -0.22 0.48 23.41
N ARG A 103 -1.37 -0.08 22.99
CA ARG A 103 -2.24 -0.91 23.83
C ARG A 103 -1.85 -2.39 23.84
N GLY A 104 -1.33 -2.90 22.72
CA GLY A 104 -1.09 -4.33 22.51
C GLY A 104 0.31 -4.83 22.84
N LEU A 105 1.25 -3.95 23.20
CA LEU A 105 2.64 -4.32 23.49
C LEU A 105 3.05 -3.91 24.91
N SER A 106 3.89 -4.75 25.53
CA SER A 106 4.55 -4.41 26.80
C SER A 106 5.49 -3.20 26.65
N GLY A 107 5.84 -2.53 27.75
CA GLY A 107 6.64 -1.29 27.72
C GLY A 107 7.93 -1.39 26.90
N ARG A 108 8.70 -2.49 27.05
CA ARG A 108 9.94 -2.71 26.30
C ARG A 108 9.69 -2.99 24.81
N GLN A 109 8.75 -3.88 24.49
CA GLN A 109 8.39 -4.20 23.09
C GLN A 109 7.85 -2.96 22.35
N ARG A 110 7.03 -2.18 23.03
CA ARG A 110 6.49 -0.91 22.53
C ARG A 110 7.61 0.07 22.19
N SER A 111 8.56 0.27 23.11
CA SER A 111 9.72 1.15 22.86
C SER A 111 10.54 0.69 21.66
N THR A 112 10.79 -0.63 21.53
CA THR A 112 11.51 -1.19 20.38
C THR A 112 10.75 -0.98 19.08
N ALA A 113 9.44 -1.18 19.06
CA ALA A 113 8.60 -0.99 17.87
C ALA A 113 8.61 0.48 17.41
N PHE A 114 8.45 1.44 18.32
CA PHE A 114 8.51 2.86 17.98
C PHE A 114 9.91 3.30 17.53
N ALA A 115 10.98 2.77 18.15
CA ALA A 115 12.34 3.02 17.71
C ALA A 115 12.58 2.49 16.28
N ALA A 116 12.08 1.28 15.98
CA ALA A 116 12.14 0.72 14.62
C ALA A 116 11.37 1.59 13.61
N CYS A 117 10.14 2.02 13.94
CA CYS A 117 9.38 2.96 13.11
C CYS A 117 10.17 4.25 12.85
N ALA A 118 10.75 4.85 13.89
CA ALA A 118 11.49 6.10 13.77
C ALA A 118 12.72 5.97 12.86
N VAL A 119 13.51 4.90 13.03
CA VAL A 119 14.69 4.62 12.19
C VAL A 119 14.26 4.38 10.74
N LEU A 120 13.24 3.55 10.51
CA LEU A 120 12.74 3.26 9.16
C LEU A 120 12.16 4.51 8.49
N CYS A 121 11.43 5.36 9.23
CA CYS A 121 10.89 6.62 8.70
C CYS A 121 12.01 7.59 8.36
N ALA A 122 13.02 7.75 9.22
CA ALA A 122 14.17 8.61 8.94
C ALA A 122 14.94 8.12 7.71
N ALA A 123 15.18 6.82 7.60
CA ALA A 123 15.83 6.22 6.44
C ALA A 123 14.99 6.41 5.16
N GLY A 124 13.68 6.15 5.22
CA GLY A 124 12.77 6.32 4.10
C GLY A 124 12.65 7.78 3.63
N LEU A 125 12.57 8.74 4.55
CA LEU A 125 12.56 10.17 4.23
C LEU A 125 13.89 10.64 3.65
N CYS A 126 15.01 10.11 4.15
CA CYS A 126 16.33 10.37 3.56
C CYS A 126 16.42 9.83 2.13
N LEU A 127 15.96 8.60 1.89
CA LEU A 127 15.89 8.02 0.54
C LEU A 127 14.98 8.84 -0.38
N LEU A 128 13.80 9.24 0.09
CA LEU A 128 12.89 10.12 -0.66
C LEU A 128 13.57 11.45 -1.01
N PHE A 129 14.30 12.05 -0.07
CA PHE A 129 15.06 13.27 -0.32
C PHE A 129 16.15 13.07 -1.37
N LEU A 130 16.92 11.98 -1.31
CA LEU A 130 17.93 11.66 -2.31
C LEU A 130 17.30 11.41 -3.70
N GLN A 131 16.19 10.68 -3.75
CA GLN A 131 15.43 10.45 -4.99
C GLN A 131 14.85 11.75 -5.55
N SER A 132 14.41 12.68 -4.70
CA SER A 132 13.92 14.00 -5.12
C SER A 132 15.00 14.87 -5.76
N ARG A 133 16.28 14.55 -5.59
CA ARG A 133 17.40 15.22 -6.25
C ARG A 133 17.79 14.54 -7.56
N GLY A 134 17.64 13.23 -7.67
CA GLY A 134 17.97 12.46 -8.87
C GLY A 134 16.95 12.58 -10.00
N ALA A 135 17.31 12.08 -11.19
CA ALA A 135 16.43 11.97 -12.37
C ALA A 135 15.76 10.59 -12.46
N GLY A 136 15.36 10.01 -11.32
CA GLY A 136 14.73 8.70 -11.28
C GLY A 136 13.40 8.67 -12.05
N ALA A 137 13.12 7.56 -12.74
CA ALA A 137 11.92 7.42 -13.58
C ALA A 137 10.63 7.76 -12.84
N GLN A 138 10.49 7.39 -11.57
CA GLN A 138 9.32 7.74 -10.75
C GLN A 138 9.13 9.24 -10.60
N ARG A 139 10.20 9.98 -10.29
CA ARG A 139 10.14 11.44 -10.20
C ARG A 139 9.74 12.02 -11.55
N VAL A 140 10.39 11.58 -12.63
CA VAL A 140 10.16 12.13 -13.97
C VAL A 140 8.71 11.87 -14.43
N VAL A 141 8.26 10.63 -14.34
CA VAL A 141 6.95 10.19 -14.88
C VAL A 141 5.79 10.56 -13.98
N ILE A 142 5.98 10.58 -12.66
CA ILE A 142 4.88 10.85 -11.71
C ILE A 142 4.85 12.33 -11.34
N PHE A 143 5.97 12.88 -10.88
CA PHE A 143 6.02 14.25 -10.38
C PHE A 143 6.25 15.27 -11.50
N ASP A 144 7.38 15.17 -12.22
CA ASP A 144 7.77 16.17 -13.20
C ASP A 144 6.78 16.24 -14.37
N PHE A 145 6.14 15.12 -14.72
CA PHE A 145 5.12 15.05 -15.77
C PHE A 145 4.03 16.11 -15.59
N THR A 146 3.31 16.06 -14.46
CA THR A 146 2.24 17.01 -14.17
C THR A 146 2.80 18.36 -13.73
N TRP A 147 3.86 18.36 -12.92
CA TRP A 147 4.44 19.61 -12.42
C TRP A 147 4.91 20.55 -13.53
N ARG A 148 5.64 20.03 -14.53
CA ARG A 148 6.07 20.84 -15.68
C ARG A 148 4.91 21.22 -16.59
N SER A 149 3.88 20.39 -16.69
CA SER A 149 2.66 20.73 -17.43
C SER A 149 1.94 21.91 -16.79
N LEU A 150 1.82 21.95 -15.46
CA LEU A 150 1.27 23.10 -14.73
C LEU A 150 2.09 24.37 -14.95
N GLN A 151 3.42 24.26 -15.00
CA GLN A 151 4.31 25.39 -15.30
C GLN A 151 4.20 25.88 -16.75
N ALA A 152 3.98 24.96 -17.70
CA ALA A 152 3.84 25.26 -19.12
C ALA A 152 2.43 25.77 -19.49
N PHE A 153 1.46 25.73 -18.57
CA PHE A 153 0.07 26.06 -18.86
C PHE A 153 -0.10 27.55 -19.20
N PRO A 154 -0.56 27.90 -20.42
CA PRO A 154 -0.62 29.29 -20.89
C PRO A 154 -1.64 30.18 -20.16
N GLY A 155 -2.64 29.58 -19.52
CA GLY A 155 -3.59 30.30 -18.67
C GLY A 155 -2.97 30.91 -17.40
N GLY A 156 -1.71 30.57 -17.09
CA GLY A 156 -0.93 31.17 -16.02
C GLY A 156 -1.42 30.78 -14.63
N LEU A 157 -0.73 29.85 -13.98
CA LEU A 157 -0.93 29.59 -12.55
C LEU A 157 -0.03 30.50 -11.72
N SER A 158 -0.58 31.13 -10.68
CA SER A 158 0.22 32.03 -9.85
C SER A 158 1.36 31.27 -9.15
N PRO A 159 2.55 31.88 -8.96
CA PRO A 159 3.65 31.23 -8.25
C PRO A 159 3.27 30.76 -6.85
N ILE A 160 2.47 31.57 -6.14
CA ILE A 160 1.97 31.26 -4.80
C ILE A 160 1.12 29.97 -4.81
N PHE A 161 0.27 29.80 -5.83
CA PHE A 161 -0.53 28.59 -5.98
C PHE A 161 0.34 27.36 -6.24
N LEU A 162 1.32 27.47 -7.15
CA LEU A 162 2.26 26.39 -7.43
C LEU A 162 3.06 25.99 -6.19
N ASP A 163 3.52 26.95 -5.39
CA ASP A 163 4.21 26.68 -4.12
C ASP A 163 3.33 25.95 -3.11
N ALA A 164 2.03 26.28 -3.05
CA ALA A 164 1.07 25.55 -2.22
C ALA A 164 0.88 24.11 -2.71
N VAL A 165 0.73 23.88 -4.03
CA VAL A 165 0.64 22.55 -4.64
C VAL A 165 1.89 21.72 -4.31
N ARG A 166 3.08 22.33 -4.45
CA ARG A 166 4.35 21.69 -4.11
C ARG A 166 4.40 21.28 -2.63
N SER A 167 3.95 22.16 -1.74
CA SER A 167 3.93 21.90 -0.30
C SER A 167 3.00 20.73 0.05
N ILE A 168 1.82 20.67 -0.56
CA ILE A 168 0.88 19.54 -0.41
C ILE A 168 1.54 18.23 -0.87
N LEU A 169 2.16 18.22 -2.05
CA LEU A 169 2.84 17.03 -2.57
C LEU A 169 4.01 16.57 -1.70
N LEU A 170 4.77 17.50 -1.11
CA LEU A 170 5.83 17.15 -0.16
C LEU A 170 5.27 16.44 1.08
N ILE A 171 4.15 16.93 1.64
CA ILE A 171 3.50 16.30 2.79
C ILE A 171 2.93 14.93 2.41
N ILE A 172 2.28 14.82 1.25
CA ILE A 172 1.77 13.54 0.73
C ILE A 172 2.89 12.52 0.57
N ASN A 173 4.00 12.91 -0.06
CA ASN A 173 5.15 12.01 -0.25
C ASN A 173 5.77 11.59 1.09
N ALA A 174 5.84 12.49 2.07
CA ALA A 174 6.29 12.13 3.42
C ALA A 174 5.33 11.11 4.09
N LEU A 175 4.02 11.33 3.99
CA LEU A 175 3.01 10.40 4.52
C LEU A 175 3.01 9.05 3.79
N ALA A 176 3.30 9.04 2.49
CA ALA A 176 3.47 7.83 1.68
C ALA A 176 4.64 6.96 2.15
N VAL A 177 5.64 7.55 2.81
CA VAL A 177 6.71 6.83 3.48
C VAL A 177 6.29 6.40 4.88
N ILE A 178 5.75 7.32 5.67
CA ILE A 178 5.52 7.10 7.11
C ILE A 178 4.40 6.08 7.37
N ALA A 179 3.23 6.26 6.76
CA ALA A 179 2.05 5.45 7.08
C ALA A 179 2.25 3.95 6.76
N PRO A 180 2.80 3.54 5.60
CA PRO A 180 3.10 2.14 5.33
C PRO A 180 4.08 1.52 6.32
N LEU A 181 5.05 2.28 6.85
CA LEU A 181 5.99 1.78 7.85
C LEU A 181 5.32 1.51 9.20
N PHE A 182 4.37 2.34 9.61
CA PHE A 182 3.54 2.07 10.80
C PHE A 182 2.70 0.80 10.62
N ILE A 183 2.06 0.65 9.46
CA ILE A 183 1.30 -0.56 9.10
C ILE A 183 2.22 -1.80 9.10
N LEU A 184 3.42 -1.66 8.53
CA LEU A 184 4.44 -2.70 8.44
C LEU A 184 4.83 -3.22 9.81
N VAL A 185 5.26 -2.31 10.69
CA VAL A 185 5.69 -2.65 12.04
C VAL A 185 4.53 -3.21 12.87
N ALA A 186 3.34 -2.59 12.81
CA ALA A 186 2.16 -3.09 13.51
C ALA A 186 1.81 -4.52 13.10
N THR A 187 1.83 -4.83 11.80
CA THR A 187 1.54 -6.17 11.28
C THR A 187 2.59 -7.19 11.71
N CYS A 188 3.87 -6.86 11.65
CA CYS A 188 4.94 -7.72 12.13
C CYS A 188 4.80 -8.00 13.63
N CYS A 189 4.49 -6.97 14.42
CA CYS A 189 4.20 -7.12 15.83
C CYS A 189 2.98 -8.01 16.08
N THR A 190 1.94 -7.95 15.25
CA THR A 190 0.75 -8.83 15.32
C THR A 190 1.08 -10.29 14.99
N ALA A 191 1.92 -10.52 13.99
CA ALA A 191 2.36 -11.84 13.57
C ALA A 191 3.35 -12.50 14.55
N ALA A 192 4.01 -11.69 15.38
CA ALA A 192 4.99 -12.17 16.34
C ALA A 192 4.38 -13.10 17.40
N ARG A 193 5.09 -14.21 17.70
CA ARG A 193 4.74 -15.10 18.83
C ARG A 193 5.24 -14.45 20.12
N PRO A 194 4.38 -14.26 21.14
CA PRO A 194 4.86 -13.83 22.44
C PRO A 194 5.84 -14.88 23.01
N PRO A 195 6.91 -14.46 23.71
CA PRO A 195 7.88 -15.38 24.30
C PRO A 195 7.23 -16.32 25.31
N ASP A 196 6.19 -15.84 26.01
CA ASP A 196 5.36 -16.63 26.89
C ASP A 196 4.11 -17.05 26.11
N ALA A 197 4.08 -18.31 25.67
CA ALA A 197 2.92 -18.87 25.00
C ALA A 197 1.74 -18.89 25.99
N PRO A 198 0.59 -18.26 25.68
CA PRO A 198 -0.55 -18.28 26.57
C PRO A 198 -1.11 -19.69 26.69
N GLU A 199 -1.71 -19.99 27.84
CA GLU A 199 -2.42 -21.26 28.10
C GLU A 199 -3.46 -21.54 27.00
N ASP A 200 -4.11 -20.49 26.49
CA ASP A 200 -4.95 -20.55 25.30
C ASP A 200 -4.31 -19.96 24.03
N GLU A 201 -3.33 -20.68 23.46
CA GLU A 201 -2.66 -20.31 22.20
C GLU A 201 -3.66 -20.15 21.04
N ALA A 202 -4.69 -20.99 20.93
CA ALA A 202 -5.68 -20.90 19.86
C ALA A 202 -6.46 -19.58 19.93
N ALA A 203 -7.05 -19.27 21.09
CA ALA A 203 -7.80 -18.02 21.29
C ALA A 203 -6.91 -16.78 21.10
N HIS A 204 -5.66 -16.83 21.58
CA HIS A 204 -4.70 -15.76 21.36
C HIS A 204 -4.43 -15.53 19.87
N VAL A 205 -4.19 -16.58 19.09
CA VAL A 205 -3.95 -16.46 17.65
C VAL A 205 -5.19 -15.95 16.91
N ALA A 206 -6.40 -16.30 17.35
CA ALA A 206 -7.65 -15.76 16.80
C ALA A 206 -7.77 -14.24 17.04
N ASP A 207 -7.45 -13.75 18.24
CA ASP A 207 -7.43 -12.31 18.53
C ASP A 207 -6.42 -11.57 17.63
N ARG A 208 -5.24 -12.14 17.43
CA ARG A 208 -4.20 -11.57 16.57
C ARG A 208 -4.63 -11.57 15.10
N LEU A 209 -5.37 -12.58 14.64
CA LEU A 209 -5.96 -12.58 13.31
C LEU A 209 -6.97 -11.44 13.13
N ARG A 210 -7.79 -11.14 14.15
CA ARG A 210 -8.73 -10.00 14.09
C ARG A 210 -7.98 -8.69 13.87
N HIS A 211 -6.93 -8.44 14.66
CA HIS A 211 -6.06 -7.27 14.48
C HIS A 211 -5.39 -7.26 13.10
N LEU A 212 -4.93 -8.40 12.60
CA LEU A 212 -4.34 -8.50 11.26
C LEU A 212 -5.32 -8.08 10.16
N LYS A 213 -6.61 -8.42 10.29
CA LYS A 213 -7.65 -8.00 9.33
C LYS A 213 -7.92 -6.50 9.37
N GLU A 214 -7.93 -5.90 10.56
CA GLU A 214 -8.09 -4.45 10.74
C GLU A 214 -6.92 -3.68 10.14
N LEU A 215 -5.69 -4.14 10.40
CA LEU A 215 -4.47 -3.60 9.80
C LEU A 215 -4.46 -3.79 8.28
N SER A 216 -4.92 -4.95 7.79
CA SER A 216 -5.05 -5.22 6.36
C SER A 216 -6.04 -4.29 5.67
N THR A 217 -7.20 -4.09 6.28
CA THR A 217 -8.21 -3.16 5.77
C THR A 217 -7.65 -1.73 5.73
N THR A 218 -6.99 -1.32 6.81
CA THR A 218 -6.35 0.01 6.92
C THR A 218 -5.31 0.23 5.82
N ALA A 219 -4.48 -0.78 5.56
CA ALA A 219 -3.47 -0.73 4.50
C ALA A 219 -4.09 -0.64 3.11
N VAL A 220 -5.13 -1.44 2.83
CA VAL A 220 -5.83 -1.42 1.54
C VAL A 220 -6.51 -0.08 1.31
N VAL A 221 -7.19 0.49 2.31
CA VAL A 221 -7.78 1.84 2.23
C VAL A 221 -6.72 2.87 1.88
N MET A 222 -5.56 2.82 2.55
CA MET A 222 -4.44 3.71 2.29
C MET A 222 -3.88 3.54 0.86
N MET A 223 -3.72 2.30 0.39
CA MET A 223 -3.24 2.01 -0.96
C MET A 223 -4.24 2.50 -2.03
N VAL A 224 -5.55 2.26 -1.85
CA VAL A 224 -6.60 2.76 -2.73
C VAL A 224 -6.58 4.29 -2.78
N ALA A 225 -6.53 4.96 -1.63
CA ALA A 225 -6.45 6.41 -1.57
C ALA A 225 -5.20 6.93 -2.29
N GLY A 226 -4.06 6.25 -2.17
CA GLY A 226 -2.82 6.58 -2.89
C GLY A 226 -2.95 6.46 -4.40
N VAL A 227 -3.55 5.37 -4.90
CA VAL A 227 -3.78 5.17 -6.34
C VAL A 227 -4.73 6.22 -6.91
N LEU A 228 -5.83 6.51 -6.19
CA LEU A 228 -6.78 7.56 -6.58
C LEU A 228 -6.12 8.94 -6.61
N HIS A 229 -5.33 9.27 -5.59
CA HIS A 229 -4.60 10.53 -5.53
C HIS A 229 -3.61 10.69 -6.68
N MET A 230 -2.78 9.68 -6.91
CA MET A 230 -1.84 9.67 -8.01
C MET A 230 -2.56 9.75 -9.36
N GLY A 231 -3.72 9.10 -9.51
CA GLY A 231 -4.56 9.18 -10.70
C GLY A 231 -5.04 10.59 -10.99
N ALA A 232 -5.63 11.23 -9.98
CA ALA A 232 -6.10 12.61 -10.10
C ALA A 232 -4.95 13.59 -10.37
N TRP A 233 -3.78 13.38 -9.76
CA TRP A 233 -2.57 14.17 -10.04
C TRP A 233 -2.16 14.05 -11.51
N LEU A 234 -1.99 12.82 -12.02
CA LEU A 234 -1.56 12.60 -13.40
C LEU A 234 -2.58 13.08 -14.43
N GLN A 235 -3.87 12.87 -14.16
CA GLN A 235 -4.98 13.30 -15.02
C GLN A 235 -5.13 14.82 -15.08
N TRP A 236 -4.64 15.57 -14.10
CA TRP A 236 -4.65 17.04 -14.16
C TRP A 236 -3.97 17.56 -15.42
N THR A 237 -2.89 16.91 -15.86
CA THR A 237 -2.20 17.19 -17.13
C THR A 237 -3.14 17.17 -18.34
N ALA A 238 -4.09 16.24 -18.40
CA ALA A 238 -5.05 16.16 -19.50
C ALA A 238 -6.01 17.35 -19.51
N GLY A 239 -6.36 17.88 -18.34
CA GLY A 239 -7.17 19.09 -18.18
C GLY A 239 -6.49 20.37 -18.65
N LEU A 240 -5.18 20.33 -18.95
CA LEU A 240 -4.38 21.46 -19.42
C LEU A 240 -4.21 21.49 -20.94
N VAL A 241 -4.71 20.50 -21.67
CA VAL A 241 -4.56 20.39 -23.14
C VAL A 241 -5.86 20.78 -23.84
N ALA A 242 -5.77 21.76 -24.74
CA ALA A 242 -6.93 22.24 -25.49
C ALA A 242 -7.50 21.17 -26.43
N ASP A 243 -6.62 20.48 -27.18
CA ASP A 243 -7.00 19.44 -28.12
C ASP A 243 -7.54 18.19 -27.39
N ALA A 244 -8.79 17.84 -27.70
CA ALA A 244 -9.50 16.77 -27.00
C ALA A 244 -8.94 15.36 -27.30
N ASP A 245 -8.33 15.13 -28.47
CA ASP A 245 -7.73 13.83 -28.78
C ASP A 245 -6.42 13.64 -27.99
N HIS A 246 -5.57 14.66 -27.95
CA HIS A 246 -4.35 14.66 -27.15
C HIS A 246 -4.65 14.55 -25.65
N ALA A 247 -5.62 15.33 -25.14
CA ALA A 247 -6.05 15.24 -23.75
C ALA A 247 -6.48 13.81 -23.36
N ARG A 248 -7.24 13.13 -24.24
CA ARG A 248 -7.68 11.74 -24.02
C ARG A 248 -6.51 10.75 -23.99
N ARG A 249 -5.52 10.92 -24.88
CA ARG A 249 -4.31 10.07 -24.89
C ARG A 249 -3.47 10.26 -23.63
N ILE A 250 -3.36 11.50 -23.15
CA ILE A 250 -2.68 11.85 -21.89
C ILE A 250 -3.43 11.23 -20.69
N ALA A 251 -4.76 11.31 -20.67
CA ALA A 251 -5.57 10.66 -19.64
C ALA A 251 -5.39 9.14 -19.66
N ALA A 252 -5.35 8.51 -20.85
CA ALA A 252 -5.08 7.08 -20.97
C ALA A 252 -3.69 6.68 -20.43
N LEU A 253 -2.66 7.51 -20.67
CA LEU A 253 -1.33 7.31 -20.07
C LEU A 253 -1.39 7.40 -18.53
N ALA A 254 -2.10 8.37 -17.98
CA ALA A 254 -2.32 8.49 -16.53
C ALA A 254 -3.00 7.24 -15.95
N VAL A 255 -4.02 6.71 -16.63
CA VAL A 255 -4.69 5.45 -16.24
C VAL A 255 -3.75 4.26 -16.31
N ALA A 256 -2.88 4.16 -17.32
CA ALA A 256 -1.90 3.08 -17.43
C ALA A 256 -0.88 3.11 -16.28
N ILE A 257 -0.32 4.29 -15.98
CA ILE A 257 0.62 4.48 -14.86
C ILE A 257 -0.04 4.12 -13.54
N THR A 258 -1.28 4.55 -13.32
CA THR A 258 -1.99 4.29 -12.06
C THR A 258 -2.44 2.84 -11.92
N SER A 259 -2.84 2.19 -13.00
CA SER A 259 -3.15 0.76 -13.03
C SER A 259 -1.93 -0.09 -12.71
N TYR A 260 -0.74 0.31 -13.19
CA TYR A 260 0.51 -0.34 -12.84
C TYR A 260 0.72 -0.34 -11.31
N TRP A 261 0.66 0.83 -10.68
CA TRP A 261 0.82 0.93 -9.23
C TRP A 261 -0.30 0.27 -8.44
N GLY A 262 -1.54 0.32 -8.92
CA GLY A 262 -2.66 -0.44 -8.36
C GLY A 262 -2.39 -1.95 -8.37
N THR A 263 -1.81 -2.47 -9.45
CA THR A 263 -1.36 -3.87 -9.54
C THR A 263 -0.25 -4.14 -8.52
N SER A 264 0.79 -3.29 -8.48
CA SER A 264 1.92 -3.45 -7.55
C SER A 264 1.48 -3.42 -6.09
N PHE A 265 0.57 -2.52 -5.71
CA PHE A 265 0.04 -2.44 -4.35
C PHE A 265 -0.87 -3.62 -4.01
N SER A 266 -1.63 -4.14 -4.98
CA SER A 266 -2.42 -5.36 -4.77
C SER A 266 -1.52 -6.58 -4.50
N LEU A 267 -0.44 -6.73 -5.28
CA LEU A 267 0.58 -7.77 -5.04
C LEU A 267 1.28 -7.58 -3.69
N LEU A 268 1.62 -6.34 -3.34
CA LEU A 268 2.23 -6.01 -2.06
C LEU A 268 1.29 -6.39 -0.90
N ALA A 269 0.00 -6.04 -0.97
CA ALA A 269 -0.99 -6.44 0.02
C ALA A 269 -1.12 -7.97 0.12
N ALA A 270 -1.13 -8.68 -1.00
CA ALA A 270 -1.19 -10.14 -1.02
C ALA A 270 0.01 -10.75 -0.27
N VAL A 271 1.24 -10.38 -0.67
CA VAL A 271 2.49 -10.89 -0.09
C VAL A 271 2.64 -10.49 1.38
N PHE A 272 2.07 -9.35 1.76
CA PHE A 272 2.17 -8.84 3.11
C PHE A 272 1.18 -9.50 4.08
N PHE A 273 -0.05 -9.79 3.66
CA PHE A 273 -1.10 -10.27 4.56
C PHE A 273 -1.39 -11.78 4.47
N LEU A 274 -1.19 -12.43 3.30
CA LEU A 274 -1.47 -13.86 3.17
C LEU A 274 -0.53 -14.73 4.03
N PRO A 275 0.81 -14.56 3.99
CA PRO A 275 1.70 -15.43 4.75
C PRO A 275 1.46 -15.38 6.26
N PRO A 276 1.33 -14.20 6.91
CA PRO A 276 0.98 -14.15 8.33
C PRO A 276 -0.37 -14.80 8.65
N ALA A 277 -1.38 -14.61 7.81
CA ALA A 277 -2.70 -15.20 8.01
C ALA A 277 -2.67 -16.74 7.89
N LEU A 278 -1.91 -17.29 6.94
CA LEU A 278 -1.70 -18.73 6.79
C LEU A 278 -0.93 -19.32 7.96
N LEU A 279 0.12 -18.62 8.43
CA LEU A 279 0.92 -19.03 9.59
C LEU A 279 0.07 -19.05 10.87
N MET A 280 -0.74 -18.02 11.11
CA MET A 280 -1.69 -17.97 12.23
C MET A 280 -2.71 -19.11 12.14
N ARG A 281 -3.25 -19.39 10.94
CA ARG A 281 -4.19 -20.50 10.76
C ARG A 281 -3.56 -21.84 11.13
N GLY A 282 -2.32 -22.08 10.67
CA GLY A 282 -1.57 -23.29 10.98
C GLY A 282 -1.34 -23.45 12.48
N ARG A 283 -0.95 -22.38 13.17
CA ARG A 283 -0.74 -22.37 14.63
C ARG A 283 -2.02 -22.64 15.41
N ALA A 284 -3.12 -21.97 15.07
CA ALA A 284 -4.39 -22.20 15.74
C ALA A 284 -4.89 -23.63 15.53
N ALA A 285 -4.79 -24.16 14.31
CA ALA A 285 -5.15 -25.55 14.02
C ALA A 285 -4.28 -26.57 14.78
N ALA A 286 -2.97 -26.32 14.90
CA ALA A 286 -2.06 -27.17 15.66
C ALA A 286 -2.40 -27.15 17.15
N ALA A 287 -2.59 -25.96 17.74
CA ALA A 287 -2.94 -25.80 19.16
C ALA A 287 -4.25 -26.52 19.53
N MET A 288 -5.25 -26.51 18.65
CA MET A 288 -6.50 -27.25 18.89
C MET A 288 -6.30 -28.77 18.81
N ARG A 289 -5.51 -29.26 17.84
CA ARG A 289 -5.22 -30.70 17.75
C ARG A 289 -4.44 -31.21 18.96
N GLU A 290 -3.54 -30.39 19.50
CA GLU A 290 -2.80 -30.69 20.74
C GLU A 290 -3.73 -30.83 21.96
N ARG A 291 -4.91 -30.20 21.94
CA ARG A 291 -5.97 -30.40 22.96
C ARG A 291 -6.80 -31.66 22.77
N GLY A 292 -6.61 -32.38 21.66
CA GLY A 292 -7.40 -33.54 21.28
C GLY A 292 -8.66 -33.22 20.47
N ASP A 293 -8.81 -31.98 19.97
CA ASP A 293 -9.96 -31.61 19.13
C ASP A 293 -9.92 -32.33 17.77
N GLY A 294 -11.06 -32.88 17.35
CA GLY A 294 -11.20 -33.55 16.06
C GLY A 294 -11.19 -32.59 14.87
N ALA A 295 -10.99 -33.14 13.67
CA ALA A 295 -10.82 -32.33 12.45
C ALA A 295 -12.06 -31.49 12.09
N VAL A 296 -13.25 -31.94 12.50
CA VAL A 296 -14.51 -31.21 12.29
C VAL A 296 -14.61 -30.05 13.27
N GLU A 297 -14.31 -30.27 14.55
CA GLU A 297 -14.27 -29.22 15.57
C GLU A 297 -13.25 -28.13 15.21
N VAL A 298 -12.04 -28.52 14.81
CA VAL A 298 -10.99 -27.60 14.38
C VAL A 298 -11.47 -26.74 13.21
N ARG A 299 -12.08 -27.34 12.17
CA ARG A 299 -12.55 -26.59 11.01
C ARG A 299 -13.67 -25.62 11.37
N ARG A 300 -14.61 -26.06 12.20
CA ARG A 300 -15.73 -25.23 12.68
C ARG A 300 -15.20 -24.05 13.49
N TRP A 301 -14.35 -24.31 14.48
CA TRP A 301 -13.76 -23.29 15.33
C TRP A 301 -12.95 -22.26 14.52
N LEU A 302 -12.16 -22.71 13.54
CA LEU A 302 -11.44 -21.79 12.64
C LEU A 302 -12.41 -20.90 11.86
N GLY A 303 -13.53 -21.45 11.38
CA GLY A 303 -14.58 -20.68 10.71
C GLY A 303 -15.20 -19.62 11.62
N ASP A 304 -15.57 -20.03 12.84
CA ASP A 304 -16.22 -19.17 13.84
C ASP A 304 -15.32 -18.02 14.30
N HIS A 305 -14.00 -18.24 14.31
CA HIS A 305 -12.99 -17.22 14.64
C HIS A 305 -12.48 -16.45 13.40
N GLY A 306 -13.18 -16.59 12.28
CA GLY A 306 -13.00 -15.80 11.07
C GLY A 306 -11.77 -16.17 10.25
N PHE A 307 -11.15 -17.33 10.45
CA PHE A 307 -10.22 -17.88 9.47
C PHE A 307 -11.00 -18.23 8.20
N ALA A 308 -10.38 -18.09 7.03
CA ALA A 308 -11.05 -18.47 5.79
C ALA A 308 -11.14 -19.99 5.72
N THR A 309 -12.36 -20.52 5.73
CA THR A 309 -12.63 -21.96 5.64
C THR A 309 -13.39 -22.32 4.36
N SER A 310 -13.98 -21.33 3.67
CA SER A 310 -14.76 -21.53 2.45
C SER A 310 -14.23 -20.70 1.26
N PRO A 311 -14.42 -21.17 0.00
CA PRO A 311 -14.02 -20.43 -1.20
C PRO A 311 -14.56 -18.99 -1.26
N GLY A 312 -15.81 -18.75 -0.83
CA GLY A 312 -16.40 -17.41 -0.82
C GLY A 312 -15.64 -16.42 0.09
N GLN A 313 -15.12 -16.88 1.23
CA GLN A 313 -14.31 -16.04 2.12
C GLN A 313 -12.93 -15.72 1.51
N TYR A 314 -12.35 -16.64 0.74
CA TYR A 314 -11.13 -16.36 -0.03
C TYR A 314 -11.38 -15.35 -1.14
N LEU A 315 -12.52 -15.44 -1.83
CA LEU A 315 -12.91 -14.49 -2.86
C LEU A 315 -13.10 -13.08 -2.29
N ALA A 316 -13.79 -12.93 -1.15
CA ALA A 316 -13.95 -11.63 -0.50
C ALA A 316 -12.60 -11.01 -0.10
N ARG A 317 -11.65 -11.82 0.36
CA ARG A 317 -10.27 -11.37 0.66
C ARG A 317 -9.50 -11.02 -0.60
N ALA A 318 -9.64 -11.80 -1.65
CA ALA A 318 -9.04 -11.49 -2.95
C ALA A 318 -9.58 -10.16 -3.49
N ALA A 319 -10.89 -9.93 -3.40
CA ALA A 319 -11.50 -8.66 -3.79
C ALA A 319 -10.93 -7.47 -3.00
N MET A 320 -10.75 -7.61 -1.69
CA MET A 320 -10.10 -6.59 -0.86
C MET A 320 -8.65 -6.33 -1.32
N ILE A 321 -7.88 -7.40 -1.57
CA ILE A 321 -6.49 -7.30 -2.03
C ILE A 321 -6.39 -6.65 -3.42
N LEU A 322 -7.36 -6.90 -4.28
CA LEU A 322 -7.45 -6.34 -5.64
C LEU A 322 -8.07 -4.93 -5.68
N ALA A 323 -8.54 -4.39 -4.55
CA ALA A 323 -9.16 -3.07 -4.53
C ALA A 323 -8.26 -1.95 -5.10
N PRO A 324 -6.94 -1.90 -4.81
CA PRO A 324 -6.06 -0.90 -5.41
C PRO A 324 -5.94 -1.02 -6.93
N LEU A 325 -6.00 -2.24 -7.48
CA LEU A 325 -6.00 -2.49 -8.93
C LEU A 325 -7.26 -1.92 -9.59
N VAL A 326 -8.42 -2.11 -8.96
CA VAL A 326 -9.72 -1.68 -9.51
C VAL A 326 -9.95 -0.17 -9.32
N ALA A 327 -9.24 0.47 -8.39
CA ALA A 327 -9.41 1.89 -8.09
C ALA A 327 -9.19 2.81 -9.31
N ALA A 328 -8.16 2.54 -10.13
CA ALA A 328 -7.85 3.37 -11.30
C ALA A 328 -8.93 3.26 -12.41
N PRO A 329 -9.35 2.07 -12.86
CA PRO A 329 -10.46 1.93 -13.80
C PRO A 329 -11.78 2.52 -13.29
N VAL A 330 -12.09 2.38 -11.99
CA VAL A 330 -13.31 2.95 -11.41
C VAL A 330 -13.27 4.47 -11.42
N ALA A 331 -12.13 5.08 -11.10
CA ALA A 331 -11.98 6.53 -11.16
C ALA A 331 -12.18 7.07 -12.58
N ASP A 332 -11.60 6.40 -13.59
CA ASP A 332 -11.78 6.73 -15.01
C ASP A 332 -13.23 6.53 -15.48
N TRP A 333 -13.92 5.50 -15.00
CA TRP A 333 -15.33 5.30 -15.33
C TRP A 333 -16.23 6.39 -14.72
N VAL A 334 -15.99 6.75 -13.45
CA VAL A 334 -16.75 7.80 -12.76
C VAL A 334 -16.55 9.16 -13.41
N SER A 335 -15.33 9.50 -13.85
CA SER A 335 -15.06 10.78 -14.50
C SER A 335 -15.74 10.95 -15.86
N LYS A 336 -16.15 9.85 -16.50
CA LYS A 336 -16.88 9.87 -17.79
C LYS A 336 -18.40 10.03 -17.63
N LEU A 337 -18.93 9.96 -16.41
CA LEU A 337 -20.38 10.07 -16.14
C LEU A 337 -20.85 11.51 -15.90
N GLY A 338 -19.94 12.45 -15.64
CA GLY A 338 -20.21 13.88 -15.47
C GLY A 338 -19.78 14.68 -16.67
#